data_AF-A0A9X2BVI0-F1
#
_entry.id   AF-A0A9X2BVI0-F1
#
_cell.length_a   1.000
_cell.length_b   1.000
_cell.length_c   1.000
_cell.angle_alpha   90.00
_cell.angle_beta   90.00
_cell.angle_gamma   90.00
#
_symmetry.space_group_name_H-M   'P 1'
#
loop_
_entity.id
_entity.type
_entity.pdbx_description
1 polymer ?
#
loop_
_entity_poly.entity_id
_entity_poly.type
_entity_poly.pdbx_seq_one_letter_code
_entity_poly.pdbx_strand_id
1 'polypeptide(L)'
;SMEERITRLNRYLMGWIGYFRIASAKSHCERFDQWIRRRLRMCLWKQWKRVRTRIRELRALGVPEWACYVMANSRRGAWEMSRNT
;
A
#
# COMPACT_ATOMS: atom_id res chain seq x y z
N SER A 1 -10.43 -6.30 9.13
CA SER A 1 -9.79 -6.86 7.90
C SER A 1 -9.05 -5.76 7.12
N MET A 2 -8.29 -6.06 6.05
CA MET A 2 -7.76 -5.02 5.13
C MET A 2 -8.91 -4.25 4.47
N GLU A 3 -9.97 -4.94 4.06
CA GLU A 3 -11.17 -4.34 3.47
C GLU A 3 -11.81 -3.31 4.41
N GLU A 4 -11.99 -3.64 5.68
CA GLU A 4 -12.53 -2.73 6.68
C GLU A 4 -11.67 -1.45 6.84
N ARG A 5 -10.34 -1.60 6.77
CA ARG A 5 -9.43 -0.43 6.80
C ARG A 5 -9.64 0.45 5.57
N ILE A 6 -9.78 -0.15 4.38
CA ILE A 6 -10.06 0.55 3.13
C ILE A 6 -11.40 1.27 3.22
N THR A 7 -12.46 0.60 3.68
CA THR A 7 -13.81 1.20 3.81
C THR A 7 -13.82 2.39 4.76
N ARG A 8 -13.17 2.26 5.93
CA ARG A 8 -13.07 3.38 6.90
C ARG A 8 -12.24 4.54 6.34
N LEU A 9 -11.14 4.24 5.67
CA LEU A 9 -10.29 5.23 5.03
C LEU A 9 -11.05 5.97 3.91
N ASN A 10 -11.77 5.26 3.05
CA ASN A 10 -12.57 5.86 1.98
C ASN A 10 -13.62 6.82 2.54
N ARG A 11 -14.34 6.42 3.60
CA ARG A 11 -15.31 7.31 4.27
C ARG A 11 -14.65 8.59 4.79
N TYR A 12 -13.48 8.48 5.40
CA TYR A 12 -12.73 9.64 5.89
C TYR A 12 -12.25 10.55 4.74
N LEU A 13 -11.66 9.96 3.70
CA LEU A 13 -11.13 10.69 2.54
C LEU A 13 -12.22 11.44 1.78
N MET A 14 -13.42 10.87 1.65
CA MET A 14 -14.56 11.55 1.01
C MET A 14 -14.95 12.85 1.75
N GLY A 15 -15.02 12.82 3.07
CA GLY A 15 -15.29 14.03 3.88
C GLY A 15 -14.14 15.03 3.80
N TRP A 16 -12.90 14.55 3.84
CA TRP A 16 -11.70 15.37 3.77
C TRP A 16 -11.59 16.11 2.42
N ILE A 17 -11.80 15.41 1.29
CA ILE A 17 -11.82 16.02 -0.04
C ILE A 17 -12.94 17.05 -0.15
N GLY A 18 -14.12 16.78 0.42
CA GLY A 18 -15.24 17.73 0.45
C GLY A 18 -14.86 19.07 1.08
N TYR A 19 -14.10 19.04 2.18
CA TYR A 19 -13.61 20.24 2.87
C TYR A 19 -12.50 20.96 2.10
N PHE A 20 -11.50 20.20 1.61
CA PHE A 20 -10.32 20.77 0.95
C PHE A 20 -10.51 21.07 -0.55
N ARG A 21 -11.68 20.77 -1.13
CA ARG A 21 -11.99 21.02 -2.55
C ARG A 21 -11.85 22.49 -2.94
N ILE A 22 -12.11 23.42 -2.01
CA ILE A 22 -12.05 24.87 -2.25
C ILE A 22 -10.59 25.35 -2.37
N ALA A 23 -9.63 24.63 -1.77
CA ALA A 23 -8.26 25.11 -1.59
C ALA A 23 -7.32 24.93 -2.80
N SER A 24 -7.81 24.58 -3.99
CA SER A 24 -7.00 24.31 -5.20
C SER A 24 -5.77 23.41 -4.93
N ALA A 25 -5.89 22.48 -3.97
CA ALA A 25 -4.78 21.74 -3.40
C ALA A 25 -4.46 20.44 -4.15
N LYS A 26 -4.68 20.40 -5.48
CA LYS A 26 -4.61 19.18 -6.28
C LYS A 26 -3.26 18.45 -6.13
N SER A 27 -2.15 19.17 -6.24
CA SER A 27 -0.80 18.61 -6.08
C SER A 27 -0.52 18.06 -4.69
N HIS A 28 -1.05 18.72 -3.64
CA HIS A 28 -0.94 18.24 -2.26
C HIS A 28 -1.76 16.96 -2.09
N CYS A 29 -3.00 16.92 -2.58
CA CYS A 29 -3.86 15.75 -2.54
C CYS A 29 -3.22 14.54 -3.23
N GLU A 30 -2.60 14.72 -4.40
CA GLU A 30 -1.89 13.66 -5.11
C GLU A 30 -0.73 13.09 -4.28
N ARG A 31 0.07 13.96 -3.65
CA ARG A 31 1.17 13.53 -2.77
C ARG A 31 0.66 12.77 -1.55
N PHE A 32 -0.44 13.22 -0.95
CA PHE A 32 -1.07 12.53 0.18
C PHE A 32 -1.62 11.17 -0.23
N ASP A 33 -2.32 11.07 -1.36
CA ASP A 33 -2.85 9.82 -1.89
C ASP A 33 -1.73 8.79 -2.17
N GLN A 34 -0.62 9.21 -2.77
CA GLN A 34 0.56 8.36 -2.94
C GLN A 34 1.10 7.84 -1.59
N TRP A 35 1.19 8.70 -0.58
CA TRP A 35 1.65 8.32 0.75
C TRP A 35 0.71 7.32 1.42
N ILE A 36 -0.61 7.53 1.29
CA ILE A 36 -1.64 6.64 1.82
C ILE A 36 -1.57 5.27 1.15
N ARG A 37 -1.45 5.21 -0.18
CA ARG A 37 -1.29 3.93 -0.91
C ARG A 37 -0.04 3.18 -0.46
N ARG A 38 1.09 3.88 -0.28
CA ARG A 38 2.31 3.28 0.28
C ARG A 38 2.10 2.74 1.69
N ARG A 39 1.31 3.43 2.52
CA ARG A 39 0.98 2.98 3.88
C ARG A 39 0.12 1.72 3.87
N LEU A 40 -0.86 1.63 2.98
CA LEU A 40 -1.68 0.42 2.80
C LEU A 40 -0.84 -0.77 2.32
N ARG A 41 0.07 -0.55 1.35
CA ARG A 41 1.03 -1.58 0.91
C ARG A 41 1.92 -2.08 2.05
N MET A 42 2.38 -1.17 2.92
CA MET A 42 3.15 -1.55 4.11
C MET A 42 2.32 -2.42 5.08
N CYS A 43 1.01 -2.14 5.22
CA CYS A 43 0.11 -2.99 6.01
C CYS A 43 -0.05 -4.38 5.40
N LEU A 44 -0.22 -4.49 4.08
CA LEU A 44 -0.25 -5.78 3.37
C LEU A 44 1.07 -6.56 3.57
N TRP A 45 2.21 -5.89 3.44
CA TRP A 45 3.51 -6.51 3.66
C TRP A 45 3.69 -7.06 5.08
N LYS A 46 3.17 -6.35 6.08
CA LYS A 46 3.15 -6.81 7.48
C LYS A 46 2.16 -7.94 7.72
N GLN A 47 1.06 -7.99 6.96
CA GLN A 47 0.11 -9.11 7.00
C GLN A 47 0.76 -10.39 6.46
N TRP A 48 1.57 -10.29 5.42
CA TRP A 48 2.37 -11.39 4.88
C TRP A 48 3.64 -11.63 5.71
N LYS A 49 3.48 -12.15 6.93
CA LYS A 49 4.59 -12.36 7.86
C LYS A 49 5.62 -13.40 7.37
N ARG A 50 5.16 -14.47 6.72
CA ARG A 50 6.01 -15.59 6.29
C ARG A 50 6.44 -15.42 4.84
N VAL A 51 7.69 -15.78 4.52
CA VAL A 51 8.25 -15.73 3.16
C VAL A 51 7.40 -16.51 2.17
N ARG A 52 6.98 -17.74 2.54
CA ARG A 52 6.10 -18.58 1.70
C ARG A 52 4.79 -17.86 1.33
N THR A 53 4.20 -17.13 2.27
CA THR A 53 3.01 -16.32 2.03
C THR A 53 3.33 -15.18 1.07
N ARG A 54 4.40 -14.41 1.30
CA ARG A 54 4.80 -13.33 0.39
C ARG A 54 4.97 -13.81 -1.05
N ILE A 55 5.67 -14.92 -1.27
CA ILE A 55 5.87 -15.49 -2.62
C ILE A 55 4.52 -15.84 -3.25
N ARG A 56 3.65 -16.54 -2.51
CA ARG A 56 2.32 -16.94 -3.01
C ARG A 56 1.49 -15.74 -3.45
N GLU A 57 1.42 -14.71 -2.61
CA GLU A 57 0.61 -13.52 -2.87
C GLU A 57 1.23 -12.66 -4.00
N LEU A 58 2.55 -12.51 -4.05
CA LEU A 58 3.23 -11.80 -5.14
C LEU A 58 3.04 -12.49 -6.49
N ARG A 59 3.11 -13.83 -6.51
CA ARG A 59 2.82 -14.62 -7.72
C ARG A 59 1.37 -14.47 -8.16
N ALA A 60 0.42 -14.47 -7.22
CA ALA A 60 -0.99 -14.23 -7.50
C ALA A 60 -1.25 -12.82 -8.08
N LEU A 61 -0.41 -11.84 -7.71
CA LEU A 61 -0.43 -10.48 -8.27
C LEU A 61 0.31 -10.35 -9.63
N GLY A 62 0.84 -11.45 -10.17
CA GLY A 62 1.51 -11.45 -11.48
C GLY A 62 2.96 -10.95 -11.48
N VAL A 63 3.59 -10.82 -10.30
CA VAL A 63 5.01 -10.46 -10.21
C VAL A 63 5.86 -11.61 -10.76
N PRO A 64 6.88 -11.35 -11.61
CA PRO A 64 7.69 -12.41 -12.18
C PRO A 64 8.44 -13.18 -11.08
N GLU A 65 8.58 -14.48 -11.28
CA GLU A 65 9.06 -15.44 -10.27
C GLU A 65 10.39 -15.02 -9.62
N TRP A 66 11.35 -14.55 -10.42
CA TRP A 66 12.64 -14.07 -9.92
C TRP A 66 12.49 -12.89 -8.95
N ALA A 67 11.59 -11.95 -9.23
CA ALA A 67 11.34 -10.78 -8.40
C ALA A 67 10.59 -11.17 -7.11
N CYS A 68 9.67 -12.15 -7.18
CA CYS A 68 9.00 -12.70 -6.01
C CYS A 68 10.01 -13.20 -4.96
N TYR A 69 11.01 -13.99 -5.38
CA TYR A 69 12.04 -14.51 -4.47
C TYR A 69 12.92 -13.42 -3.87
N VAL A 70 13.34 -12.45 -4.69
CA VAL A 70 14.17 -11.31 -4.23
C VAL A 70 13.40 -10.46 -3.21
N MET A 71 12.15 -10.12 -3.51
CA MET A 71 11.33 -9.29 -2.64
C MET A 71 10.95 -10.01 -1.35
N ALA A 72 10.52 -11.27 -1.42
CA ALA A 72 10.03 -12.01 -0.26
C ALA A 72 11.12 -12.26 0.80
N ASN A 73 12.36 -12.52 0.35
CA ASN A 73 13.52 -12.79 1.20
C ASN A 73 14.35 -11.54 1.55
N SER A 74 13.93 -10.36 1.10
CA SER A 74 14.62 -9.11 1.40
C SER A 74 14.70 -8.87 2.91
N ARG A 75 15.88 -8.47 3.39
CA ARG A 75 16.12 -8.02 4.77
C ARG A 75 15.66 -6.58 5.03
N ARG A 76 15.20 -5.88 3.99
CA ARG A 76 14.74 -4.49 4.10
C ARG A 76 13.45 -4.42 4.93
N GLY A 77 13.30 -3.35 5.71
CA GLY A 77 12.12 -3.11 6.52
C GLY A 77 10.84 -2.97 5.69
N ALA A 78 9.68 -3.19 6.31
CA ALA A 78 8.38 -3.18 5.63
C ALA A 78 8.05 -1.84 4.94
N TRP A 79 8.55 -0.71 5.46
CA TRP A 79 8.37 0.60 4.82
C TRP A 79 9.19 0.77 3.55
N GLU A 80 10.37 0.17 3.52
CA GLU A 80 11.24 0.19 2.35
C GLU A 80 10.68 -0.74 1.27
N MET A 81 10.19 -1.92 1.67
CA MET A 81 9.55 -2.85 0.74
C MET A 81 8.24 -2.32 0.13
N SER A 82 7.54 -1.39 0.79
CA SER A 82 6.31 -0.79 0.23
C SER A 82 6.53 0.32 -0.80
N ARG A 83 7.80 0.70 -1.03
CA ARG A 83 8.21 1.76 -1.95
C ARG A 83 8.19 1.33 -3.43
N ASN A 84 8.36 0.03 -3.69
CA ASN A 84 8.60 -0.53 -5.02
C ASN A 84 7.36 -1.26 -5.56
N THR A 85 6.35 -0.50 -5.95
CA THR A 85 5.25 -1.01 -6.80
C THR A 85 4.67 0.16 -7.59
#